data_AF-A0A9Q3FYE2-F1
#
_entry.id   AF-A0A9Q3FYE2-F1
#
_cell.length_a   1.000
_cell.length_b   1.000
_cell.length_c   1.000
_cell.angle_alpha   90.00
_cell.angle_beta   90.00
_cell.angle_gamma   90.00
#
_symmetry.space_group_name_H-M   'P 1'
#
loop_
_entity.id
_entity.type
_entity.pdbx_description
1 polymer ?
#
loop_
_entity_poly.entity_id
_entity_poly.type
_entity_poly.pdbx_seq_one_letter_code
_entity_poly.pdbx_strand_id
1 'polypeptide(L)'
;MEDILRRFCAYGMEYKDHESYTHDWVTFLPEVQLAYSTSQHFTTGRTPSLLEEGWNPLLPVDHLMKNLLTIHPKAKDSHEMWKRACDTATKCIDETKEYNKQRWDKSHMETDFR
;
A
#
# COMPACT_ATOMS: atom_id res chain seq x y z
N MET A 1 -9.88 2.29 -0.78
CA MET A 1 -8.89 2.33 0.32
C MET A 1 -9.04 1.12 1.23
N GLU A 2 -10.27 0.77 1.61
CA GLU A 2 -10.57 -0.45 2.37
C GLU A 2 -10.01 -1.73 1.70
N ASP A 3 -10.02 -1.82 0.37
CA ASP A 3 -9.48 -2.98 -0.35
C ASP A 3 -7.94 -3.08 -0.32
N ILE A 4 -7.23 -1.94 -0.18
CA ILE A 4 -5.76 -1.93 -0.05
C ILE A 4 -5.38 -2.33 1.38
N LEU A 5 -6.05 -1.74 2.38
CA LEU A 5 -5.85 -2.11 3.78
C LEU A 5 -6.23 -3.56 4.00
N ARG A 6 -7.37 -4.02 3.48
CA ARG A 6 -7.76 -5.43 3.54
C ARG A 6 -6.77 -6.33 2.82
N ARG A 7 -6.17 -5.96 1.69
CA ARG A 7 -5.14 -6.80 1.04
C ARG A 7 -3.81 -6.79 1.79
N PHE A 8 -3.45 -5.69 2.45
CA PHE A 8 -2.30 -5.59 3.35
C PHE A 8 -2.53 -6.38 4.65
N CYS A 9 -3.77 -6.43 5.15
CA CYS A 9 -4.16 -7.01 6.43
C CYS A 9 -4.72 -8.45 6.35
N ALA A 10 -5.23 -8.92 5.20
CA ALA A 10 -6.02 -10.17 5.11
C ALA A 10 -5.24 -11.40 4.62
N TYR A 11 -3.97 -11.27 4.25
CA TYR A 11 -3.14 -12.45 3.96
C TYR A 11 -2.03 -12.53 5.00
N GLY A 12 -2.05 -13.60 5.79
CA GLY A 12 -1.11 -13.92 6.87
C GLY A 12 0.32 -14.09 6.40
N MET A 13 0.91 -13.01 5.90
CA MET A 13 2.33 -12.90 5.61
C MET A 13 3.03 -12.65 6.93
N GLU A 14 3.45 -13.73 7.59
CA GLU A 14 4.38 -13.63 8.71
C GLU A 14 5.75 -13.22 8.17
N TYR A 15 6.08 -11.93 8.25
CA TYR A 15 7.43 -11.47 8.00
C TYR A 15 8.24 -11.56 9.29
N LYS A 16 9.30 -12.37 9.25
CA LYS A 16 10.29 -12.45 10.33
C LYS A 16 11.50 -11.63 9.93
N ASP A 17 11.85 -10.67 10.77
CA ASP A 17 13.07 -9.88 10.61
C ASP A 17 14.33 -10.74 10.84
N HIS A 18 15.50 -10.20 10.55
CA HIS A 18 16.79 -10.84 10.80
C HIS A 18 17.02 -11.15 12.30
N GLU A 19 16.30 -10.45 13.18
CA GLU A 19 16.24 -10.67 14.64
C GLU A 19 15.14 -11.69 15.05
N SER A 20 14.49 -12.36 14.10
CA SER A 20 13.38 -13.30 14.28
C SER A 20 12.11 -12.70 14.91
N TYR A 21 11.96 -11.38 14.90
CA TYR A 21 10.74 -10.71 15.33
C TYR A 21 9.67 -10.81 14.23
N THR A 22 8.47 -11.28 14.58
CA THR A 22 7.32 -11.26 13.67
C THR A 22 6.69 -9.88 13.71
N HIS A 23 6.68 -9.19 12.57
CA HIS A 23 6.00 -7.90 12.48
C HIS A 23 4.52 -8.10 12.14
N ASP A 24 3.64 -7.75 13.08
CA ASP A 24 2.20 -7.67 12.82
C ASP A 24 1.89 -6.39 12.05
N TRP A 25 0.84 -6.41 11.22
CA TRP A 25 0.45 -5.30 10.36
C TRP A 25 0.13 -4.03 11.17
N VAL A 26 -0.33 -4.19 12.42
CA VAL A 26 -0.60 -3.11 13.37
C VAL A 26 0.64 -2.24 13.63
N THR A 27 1.83 -2.84 13.57
CA THR A 27 3.12 -2.14 13.74
C THR A 27 3.32 -1.06 12.66
N PHE A 28 2.72 -1.24 11.48
CA PHE A 28 2.85 -0.33 10.34
C PHE A 28 1.77 0.73 10.27
N LEU A 29 0.78 0.73 11.18
CA LEU A 29 -0.29 1.74 11.18
C LEU A 29 0.22 3.18 11.18
N PRO A 30 1.24 3.56 11.98
CA PRO A 30 1.76 4.93 11.96
C PRO A 30 2.35 5.31 10.60
N GLU A 31 3.06 4.38 9.95
CA GLU A 31 3.67 4.60 8.63
C GLU A 31 2.61 4.78 7.55
N VAL A 32 1.57 3.93 7.58
CA VAL A 32 0.43 4.02 6.65
C VAL A 32 -0.35 5.32 6.84
N GLN A 33 -0.57 5.73 8.09
CA GLN A 33 -1.24 7.00 8.39
C GLN A 33 -0.44 8.19 7.85
N LEU A 34 0.88 8.19 8.02
CA LEU A 34 1.75 9.24 7.49
C LEU A 34 1.73 9.27 5.96
N ALA A 35 1.83 8.10 5.32
CA ALA A 35 1.74 7.97 3.86
C ALA A 35 0.38 8.47 3.34
N TYR A 36 -0.72 8.11 3.99
CA TYR A 36 -2.05 8.58 3.64
C TYR A 36 -2.15 10.11 3.73
N SER A 37 -1.74 10.67 4.86
CA SER A 37 -1.81 12.11 5.16
C SER A 37 -1.03 12.95 4.14
N THR A 38 0.04 12.40 3.57
CA THR A 38 0.94 13.08 2.63
C THR A 38 0.72 12.71 1.16
N SER A 39 -0.11 11.70 0.88
CA SER A 39 -0.44 11.29 -0.49
C SER A 39 -1.41 12.27 -1.16
N GLN A 40 -1.15 12.64 -2.41
CA GLN A 40 -2.08 13.49 -3.16
C GLN A 40 -3.28 12.67 -3.60
N HIS A 41 -4.47 13.16 -3.28
CA HIS A 41 -5.71 12.52 -3.71
C HIS A 41 -5.99 12.84 -5.19
N PHE A 42 -6.30 11.82 -5.98
CA PHE A 42 -6.43 11.91 -7.45
C PHE A 42 -7.46 12.96 -7.90
N THR A 43 -8.63 13.00 -7.28
CA THR A 43 -9.74 13.88 -7.71
C THR A 43 -9.53 15.34 -7.30
N THR A 44 -8.93 15.57 -6.14
CA THR A 44 -8.81 16.92 -5.54
C THR A 44 -7.45 17.55 -5.79
N GLY A 45 -6.42 16.76 -6.15
CA GLY A 45 -5.05 17.23 -6.32
C GLY A 45 -4.41 17.76 -5.05
N ARG A 46 -5.03 17.53 -3.89
CA ARG A 46 -4.58 17.97 -2.57
C ARG A 46 -4.36 16.76 -1.66
N THR A 47 -3.49 16.92 -0.68
CA THR A 47 -3.27 15.95 0.39
C THR A 47 -4.44 15.97 1.39
N PRO A 48 -4.80 14.83 2.00
CA PRO A 48 -5.81 14.78 3.05
C PRO A 48 -5.51 15.73 4.22
N SER A 49 -4.27 15.78 4.70
CA SER A 49 -3.85 16.68 5.79
C SER A 49 -4.11 18.16 5.47
N LEU A 50 -3.82 18.59 4.24
CA LEU A 50 -4.12 19.95 3.80
C LEU A 50 -5.63 20.23 3.73
N LEU A 51 -6.44 19.23 3.38
CA LEU A 51 -7.89 19.40 3.22
C LEU A 51 -8.64 19.35 4.56
N GLU A 52 -8.18 18.51 5.49
CA GLU A 52 -8.80 18.32 6.80
C GLU A 52 -8.27 19.32 7.84
N GLU A 53 -6.94 19.49 7.90
CA GLU A 53 -6.27 20.28 8.94
C GLU A 53 -5.80 21.65 8.44
N GLY A 54 -5.70 21.84 7.11
CA GLY A 54 -5.26 23.10 6.51
C GLY A 54 -3.74 23.26 6.38
N TRP A 55 -2.96 22.25 6.76
CA TRP A 55 -1.49 22.25 6.65
C TRP A 55 -0.96 20.84 6.35
N ASN A 56 0.25 20.78 5.80
CA ASN A 56 0.93 19.51 5.54
C ASN A 56 2.00 19.26 6.62
N PRO A 57 2.11 18.03 7.15
CA PRO A 57 3.19 17.69 8.06
C PRO A 57 4.54 17.79 7.35
N LEU A 58 5.52 18.36 8.08
CA LEU A 58 6.90 18.43 7.61
C LEU A 58 7.53 17.05 7.75
N LEU A 59 7.97 16.47 6.64
CA LEU A 59 8.62 15.17 6.66
C LEU A 59 10.11 15.31 6.96
N PRO A 60 10.74 14.29 7.57
CA PRO A 60 12.19 14.27 7.75
C PRO A 60 12.94 14.45 6.41
N VAL A 61 12.40 13.93 5.31
CA VAL A 61 12.98 14.10 3.97
C VAL A 61 12.99 15.55 3.47
N ASP A 62 12.12 16.41 4.01
CA ASP A 62 12.06 17.83 3.65
C ASP A 62 13.19 18.64 4.32
N HIS A 63 13.70 18.16 5.46
CA HIS A 63 14.72 18.84 6.27
C HIS A 63 16.09 18.16 6.21
N LEU A 64 16.14 16.85 5.92
CA LEU A 64 17.40 16.11 5.86
C LEU A 64 18.11 16.40 4.54
N MET A 65 19.33 16.91 4.63
CA MET A 65 20.22 16.96 3.47
C MET A 65 20.39 15.54 2.93
N LYS A 66 20.11 15.36 1.64
CA LYS A 66 20.15 14.05 0.93
C LYS A 66 21.45 13.25 1.14
N ASN A 67 22.52 13.93 1.56
CA ASN A 67 23.86 13.38 1.67
C ASN A 67 24.22 12.86 3.09
N LEU A 68 23.31 12.98 4.08
CA LEU A 68 23.55 12.60 5.47
C LEU A 68 22.66 11.45 5.97
N LEU A 69 21.93 10.78 5.07
CA LEU A 69 21.04 9.70 5.44
C LEU A 69 21.85 8.42 5.72
N THR A 70 22.31 8.28 6.97
CA THR A 70 22.69 6.97 7.50
C THR A 70 21.42 6.14 7.62
N ILE A 71 21.11 5.35 6.59
CA ILE A 71 19.95 4.47 6.57
C ILE A 71 20.11 3.48 7.71
N HIS A 72 19.14 3.46 8.63
CA HIS A 72 19.14 2.51 9.73
C HIS A 72 19.11 1.08 9.16
N PRO A 73 19.90 0.11 9.69
CA PRO A 73 19.92 -1.26 9.16
C PRO A 73 18.53 -1.87 8.96
N LYS A 74 17.63 -1.68 9.94
CA LYS A 74 16.23 -2.14 9.88
C LYS A 74 15.41 -1.56 8.73
N ALA A 75 15.74 -0.37 8.22
CA ALA A 75 15.01 0.22 7.10
C ALA A 75 15.19 -0.59 5.81
N LYS A 76 16.32 -1.30 5.68
CA LYS A 76 16.53 -2.23 4.57
C LYS A 76 15.58 -3.43 4.66
N ASP A 77 15.47 -4.03 5.85
CA ASP A 77 14.59 -5.18 6.08
C ASP A 77 13.12 -4.80 5.87
N SER A 78 12.70 -3.63 6.38
CA SER A 78 11.37 -3.06 6.12
C SER A 78 11.11 -2.82 4.63
N HIS A 79 12.10 -2.37 3.87
CA HIS A 79 11.97 -2.19 2.42
C HIS A 79 11.77 -3.53 1.69
N GLU A 80 12.53 -4.55 2.05
CA GLU A 80 12.39 -5.88 1.47
C GLU A 80 11.01 -6.50 1.80
N MET A 81 10.54 -6.34 3.04
CA MET A 81 9.20 -6.73 3.44
C MET A 81 8.13 -6.01 2.62
N TRP A 82 8.24 -4.68 2.50
CA TRP A 82 7.31 -3.86 1.71
C TRP A 82 7.24 -4.32 0.26
N LYS A 83 8.40 -4.58 -0.36
CA LYS A 83 8.48 -5.06 -1.74
C LYS A 83 7.73 -6.39 -1.92
N ARG A 84 7.95 -7.35 -1.02
CA ARG A 84 7.21 -8.64 -1.05
C ARG A 84 5.71 -8.44 -0.90
N ALA A 85 5.29 -7.52 -0.02
CA ALA A 85 3.87 -7.20 0.15
C ALA A 85 3.26 -6.60 -1.13
N CYS A 86 3.96 -5.68 -1.81
CA CYS A 86 3.54 -5.12 -3.08
C CYS A 86 3.43 -6.17 -4.19
N ASP A 87 4.42 -7.06 -4.29
CA ASP A 87 4.44 -8.13 -5.30
C ASP A 87 3.24 -9.07 -5.10
N THR A 88 2.98 -9.48 -3.85
CA THR A 88 1.82 -10.31 -3.49
C THR A 88 0.51 -9.59 -3.78
N ALA A 89 0.38 -8.31 -3.39
CA ALA A 89 -0.83 -7.54 -3.64
C ALA A 89 -1.12 -7.41 -5.15
N THR A 90 -0.08 -7.18 -5.95
CA THR A 90 -0.18 -7.09 -7.43
C THR A 90 -0.66 -8.41 -8.01
N LYS A 91 -0.07 -9.53 -7.58
CA LYS A 91 -0.50 -10.87 -7.99
C LYS A 91 -1.96 -11.14 -7.65
N CYS A 92 -2.41 -10.81 -6.43
CA CYS A 92 -3.82 -10.96 -6.04
C CYS A 92 -4.75 -10.10 -6.89
N ILE A 93 -4.34 -8.89 -7.27
CA ILE A 93 -5.12 -8.02 -8.18
C ILE A 93 -5.28 -8.71 -9.53
N ASP A 94 -4.21 -9.26 -10.09
CA ASP A 94 -4.25 -9.90 -11.41
C ASP A 94 -5.05 -11.20 -11.42
N GLU A 95 -4.92 -12.03 -10.39
CA GLU A 95 -5.76 -13.22 -10.19
C GLU A 95 -7.25 -12.84 -10.08
N THR A 96 -7.55 -11.76 -9.36
CA THR A 96 -8.94 -11.26 -9.23
C THR A 96 -9.48 -10.78 -10.57
N LYS A 97 -8.68 -10.05 -11.36
CA LYS A 97 -9.08 -9.61 -12.71
C LYS A 97 -9.38 -10.80 -13.60
N GLU A 98 -8.51 -11.81 -13.59
CA GLU A 98 -8.68 -13.02 -14.41
C GLU A 98 -9.93 -13.80 -14.00
N TYR A 99 -10.14 -14.00 -12.69
CA TYR A 99 -11.35 -14.63 -12.17
C TYR A 99 -12.62 -13.90 -12.62
N ASN A 100 -12.64 -12.57 -12.50
CA ASN A 100 -13.79 -11.76 -12.90
C ASN A 100 -14.06 -11.83 -14.40
N LYS A 101 -13.01 -11.85 -15.23
CA LYS A 101 -13.13 -12.04 -16.68
C LYS A 101 -13.74 -13.40 -17.00
N GLN A 102 -13.17 -14.49 -16.47
CA GLN A 102 -13.67 -15.84 -16.71
C GLN A 102 -15.12 -16.00 -16.25
N ARG A 103 -15.49 -15.38 -15.12
CA ARG A 103 -16.85 -15.37 -14.61
C ARG A 103 -17.80 -14.62 -15.56
N TRP A 104 -17.38 -13.45 -16.04
CA TRP A 104 -18.14 -12.66 -16.99
C TRP A 104 -18.37 -13.44 -18.28
N ASP A 105 -17.31 -13.93 -18.91
CA ASP A 105 -17.36 -14.67 -20.18
C ASP A 105 -18.26 -15.90 -20.11
N LYS A 106 -18.33 -16.59 -18.96
CA LYS A 106 -19.24 -17.73 -18.75
C LYS A 106 -20.71 -17.35 -18.62
N SER A 107 -20.99 -16.16 -18.08
CA SER A 107 -22.35 -15.71 -17.77
C SER A 107 -22.93 -14.76 -18.83
N HIS A 108 -22.08 -14.18 -19.67
CA HIS A 108 -22.50 -13.20 -20.65
C HIS A 108 -23.07 -13.90 -21.89
N MET A 109 -24.34 -13.64 -22.19
CA MET A 109 -24.95 -13.95 -23.47
C MET A 109 -25.10 -12.63 -24.23
N GLU A 110 -24.46 -12.51 -25.39
CA GLU A 110 -24.67 -11.36 -26.26
C GLU A 110 -26.12 -11.42 -26.80
N THR A 111 -26.87 -10.35 -26.57
CA THR A 111 -28.22 -10.20 -27.13
C THR A 111 -28.11 -9.69 -28.56
N ASP A 112 -28.59 -10.46 -29.53
CA ASP A 112 -28.65 -10.04 -30.93
C ASP A 112 -29.78 -9.02 -31.10
N PHE A 113 -29.43 -7.75 -31.29
CA PHE A 113 -30.40 -6.69 -31.59
C PHE A 113 -30.67 -6.71 -33.10
N ARG A 114 -31.67 -7.50 -33.48
CA ARG A 114 -32.16 -7.59 -34.85
C ARG A 114 -33.30 -6.64 -35.14
#